data_AF-A0A2M7TGY7-F1
#
_entry.id   AF-A0A2M7TGY7-F1
#
_cell.length_a   1.000
_cell.length_b   1.000
_cell.length_c   1.000
_cell.angle_alpha   90.00
_cell.angle_beta   90.00
_cell.angle_gamma   90.00
#
_symmetry.space_group_name_H-M   'P 1'
#
loop_
_entity.id
_entity.type
_entity.pdbx_description
1 polymer ?
#
loop_
_entity_poly.entity_id
_entity_poly.type
_entity_poly.pdbx_seq_one_letter_code
_entity_poly.pdbx_strand_id
1 'polypeptide(L)'
;MFNRTSRGFTLIELLVVIVIIGLLAGIGIASFQGSLVNARTAKRISDLKEINNALKRYYLDHGSYPVSGGGTGVWDGLYSNWGDSTPVWIPGLVPDYLELLPRDPRNHTDASQQYIYRSDNGKSYKLLSHVPENCSQVVLAHPELADPVRVCWAYGYATPDVIATY
;
A
#
# COMPACT_ATOMS: atom_id res chain seq x y z
N MET A 1 -57.83 -37.15 -2.99
CA MET A 1 -57.31 -35.94 -3.65
C MET A 1 -56.89 -34.95 -2.56
N PHE A 2 -55.60 -34.71 -2.37
CA PHE A 2 -55.10 -33.74 -1.38
C PHE A 2 -55.19 -32.33 -1.97
N ASN A 3 -56.09 -31.50 -1.45
CA ASN A 3 -56.15 -30.08 -1.79
C ASN A 3 -54.93 -29.37 -1.18
N ARG A 4 -53.96 -29.04 -2.02
CA ARG A 4 -52.85 -28.15 -1.64
C ARG A 4 -53.38 -26.71 -1.58
N THR A 5 -53.59 -26.19 -0.38
CA THR A 5 -53.80 -24.76 -0.16
C THR A 5 -52.49 -24.04 -0.42
N SER A 6 -52.40 -23.37 -1.57
CA SER A 6 -51.30 -22.45 -1.85
C SER A 6 -51.49 -21.21 -0.98
N ARG A 7 -50.63 -21.02 0.03
CA ARG A 7 -50.57 -19.78 0.80
C ARG A 7 -49.74 -18.78 -0.01
N GLY A 8 -50.40 -17.73 -0.51
CA GLY A 8 -49.71 -16.60 -1.16
C GLY A 8 -49.04 -15.70 -0.14
N PHE A 9 -47.90 -15.12 -0.51
CA PHE A 9 -47.23 -14.07 0.27
C PHE A 9 -48.11 -12.81 0.34
N THR A 10 -48.14 -12.15 1.49
CA THR A 10 -48.79 -10.86 1.66
C THR A 10 -47.87 -9.71 1.23
N LEU A 11 -48.47 -8.59 0.79
CA LEU A 11 -47.70 -7.38 0.44
C LEU A 11 -46.90 -6.84 1.64
N ILE A 12 -47.42 -6.97 2.85
CA ILE A 12 -46.74 -6.53 4.06
C ILE A 12 -45.53 -7.40 4.39
N GLU A 13 -45.57 -8.71 4.16
CA GLU A 13 -44.41 -9.60 4.32
C GLU A 13 -43.30 -9.23 3.34
N LEU A 14 -43.64 -8.95 2.08
CA LEU A 14 -42.66 -8.48 1.10
C LEU A 14 -42.05 -7.14 1.51
N LEU A 15 -42.88 -6.21 2.01
CA LEU A 15 -42.44 -4.88 2.44
C LEU A 15 -41.45 -4.96 3.62
N VAL A 16 -41.73 -5.79 4.63
CA VAL A 16 -40.83 -5.95 5.77
C VAL A 16 -39.48 -6.55 5.32
N VAL A 17 -39.50 -7.51 4.39
CA VAL A 17 -38.27 -8.15 3.88
C VAL A 17 -37.37 -7.15 3.16
N ILE A 18 -37.91 -6.31 2.27
CA ILE A 18 -37.09 -5.32 1.55
C ILE A 18 -36.53 -4.25 2.49
N VAL A 19 -37.26 -3.88 3.55
CA VAL A 19 -36.79 -2.95 4.58
C VAL A 19 -35.62 -3.55 5.36
N ILE A 20 -35.72 -4.81 5.78
CA ILE A 20 -34.64 -5.52 6.49
C ILE A 20 -33.42 -5.67 5.57
N ILE A 21 -33.60 -6.06 4.31
CA ILE A 21 -32.51 -6.17 3.33
C ILE A 21 -31.82 -4.82 3.12
N GLY A 22 -32.59 -3.73 2.97
CA GLY A 22 -32.04 -2.38 2.83
C GLY A 22 -31.19 -1.95 4.02
N LEU A 23 -31.66 -2.24 5.25
CA LEU A 23 -30.94 -1.93 6.48
C LEU A 23 -29.64 -2.75 6.61
N LEU A 24 -29.71 -4.06 6.38
CA LEU A 24 -28.55 -4.95 6.43
C LEU A 24 -27.52 -4.61 5.36
N ALA A 25 -27.97 -4.29 4.13
CA ALA A 25 -27.09 -3.90 3.03
C ALA A 25 -26.30 -2.62 3.36
N GLY A 26 -26.96 -1.60 3.95
CA GLY A 26 -26.29 -0.35 4.35
C GLY A 26 -25.15 -0.58 5.36
N ILE A 27 -25.39 -1.37 6.41
CA ILE A 27 -24.37 -1.68 7.43
C ILE A 27 -23.25 -2.54 6.84
N GLY A 28 -23.59 -3.50 5.96
CA GLY A 28 -22.62 -4.39 5.32
C GLY A 28 -21.61 -3.66 4.43
N ILE A 29 -22.03 -2.63 3.69
CA ILE A 29 -21.15 -1.89 2.80
C ILE A 29 -20.06 -1.12 3.56
N ALA A 30 -20.41 -0.48 4.68
CA ALA A 30 -19.46 0.32 5.46
C ALA A 30 -18.38 -0.55 6.14
N SER A 31 -18.76 -1.70 6.68
CA SER A 31 -17.81 -2.63 7.32
C SER A 31 -16.84 -3.27 6.32
N PHE A 32 -17.33 -3.56 5.11
CA PHE A 32 -16.51 -4.12 4.03
C PHE A 32 -15.38 -3.17 3.60
N GLN A 33 -15.66 -1.87 3.47
CA GLN A 33 -14.64 -0.89 3.07
C GLN A 33 -13.48 -0.81 4.08
N GLY A 34 -13.78 -0.83 5.39
CA GLY A 34 -12.75 -0.82 6.44
C GLY A 34 -11.88 -2.08 6.41
N SER A 35 -12.47 -3.24 6.15
CA SER A 35 -11.71 -4.50 6.00
C SER A 35 -10.73 -4.45 4.83
N LEU A 36 -11.15 -3.89 3.69
CA LEU A 36 -10.28 -3.73 2.53
C LEU A 36 -9.07 -2.81 2.82
N VAL A 37 -9.28 -1.71 3.55
CA VAL A 37 -8.17 -0.82 3.96
C VAL A 37 -7.17 -1.59 4.81
N ASN A 38 -7.64 -2.35 5.80
CA ASN A 38 -6.75 -3.14 6.66
C ASN A 38 -5.97 -4.21 5.88
N ALA A 39 -6.62 -4.90 4.94
CA ALA A 39 -5.96 -5.89 4.09
C ALA A 39 -4.88 -5.25 3.21
N ARG A 40 -5.16 -4.10 2.59
CA ARG A 40 -4.18 -3.34 1.81
C ARG A 40 -3.01 -2.89 2.67
N THR A 41 -3.25 -2.39 3.88
CA THR A 41 -2.20 -1.96 4.81
C THR A 41 -1.30 -3.10 5.26
N ALA A 42 -1.88 -4.26 5.62
CA ALA A 42 -1.08 -5.44 5.96
C ALA A 42 -0.18 -5.84 4.79
N LYS A 43 -0.70 -5.80 3.56
CA LYS A 43 0.10 -6.05 2.36
C LYS A 43 1.20 -5.00 2.17
N ARG A 44 0.94 -3.71 2.37
CA ARG A 44 1.98 -2.67 2.27
C ARG A 44 3.13 -2.87 3.23
N ILE A 45 2.83 -3.18 4.50
CA ILE A 45 3.86 -3.44 5.50
C ILE A 45 4.72 -4.65 5.08
N SER A 46 4.08 -5.71 4.57
CA SER A 46 4.79 -6.89 4.05
C SER A 46 5.68 -6.54 2.85
N ASP A 47 5.13 -5.85 1.85
CA ASP A 47 5.82 -5.47 0.61
C ASP A 47 7.03 -4.56 0.92
N LEU A 48 6.85 -3.53 1.76
CA LEU A 48 7.92 -2.62 2.16
C LEU A 48 9.04 -3.35 2.90
N LYS A 49 8.69 -4.32 3.76
CA LYS A 49 9.66 -5.14 4.50
C LYS A 49 10.45 -6.03 3.55
N GLU A 50 9.80 -6.61 2.56
CA GLU A 50 10.43 -7.44 1.54
C GLU A 50 11.44 -6.64 0.70
N ILE A 51 11.04 -5.46 0.20
CA ILE A 51 11.92 -4.56 -0.55
C ILE A 51 13.09 -4.08 0.33
N ASN A 52 12.84 -3.70 1.59
CA ASN A 52 13.90 -3.32 2.52
C ASN A 52 14.94 -4.44 2.73
N ASN A 53 14.49 -5.69 2.85
CA ASN A 53 15.40 -6.83 2.95
C ASN A 53 16.21 -7.03 1.66
N ALA A 54 15.60 -6.83 0.49
CA ALA A 54 16.30 -6.87 -0.79
C ALA A 54 17.35 -5.75 -0.90
N LEU A 55 17.03 -4.52 -0.50
CA LEU A 55 17.96 -3.39 -0.45
C LEU A 55 19.16 -3.67 0.46
N LYS A 56 18.94 -4.29 1.61
CA LYS A 56 20.02 -4.71 2.51
C LYS A 56 20.94 -5.75 1.87
N ARG A 57 20.37 -6.75 1.20
CA ARG A 57 21.16 -7.76 0.46
C ARG A 57 21.97 -7.11 -0.67
N TYR A 58 21.35 -6.24 -1.47
CA TYR A 58 22.03 -5.50 -2.52
C TYR A 58 23.23 -4.72 -1.97
N TYR A 59 23.07 -4.05 -0.83
CA TYR A 59 24.15 -3.32 -0.18
C TYR A 59 25.31 -4.23 0.27
N LEU A 60 25.01 -5.45 0.75
CA LEU A 60 26.05 -6.41 1.14
C LEU A 60 26.92 -6.83 -0.05
N ASP A 61 26.33 -6.94 -1.23
CA ASP A 61 27.03 -7.39 -2.44
C ASP A 61 27.74 -6.24 -3.18
N HIS A 62 27.16 -5.04 -3.17
CA HIS A 62 27.64 -3.90 -3.97
C HIS A 62 28.31 -2.78 -3.14
N GLY A 63 28.21 -2.82 -1.81
CA GLY A 63 28.70 -1.75 -0.92
C GLY A 63 27.96 -0.41 -1.05
N SER A 64 26.85 -0.39 -1.79
CA SER A 64 26.01 0.78 -2.04
C SER A 64 24.57 0.33 -2.29
N TYR A 65 23.60 1.22 -2.07
CA TYR A 65 22.20 1.01 -2.46
C TYR A 65 21.99 1.35 -3.94
N PRO A 66 20.94 0.81 -4.59
CA PRO A 66 20.56 1.21 -5.94
C PRO A 66 20.40 2.72 -6.06
N VAL A 67 21.08 3.34 -7.02
CA VAL A 67 20.90 4.78 -7.26
C VAL A 67 19.54 5.00 -7.91
N SER A 68 18.82 6.04 -7.46
CA SER A 68 17.54 6.39 -8.06
C SER A 68 17.70 6.81 -9.53
N GLY A 69 16.68 6.53 -10.36
CA GLY A 69 16.77 6.60 -11.83
C GLY A 69 17.23 7.95 -12.39
N GLY A 70 16.96 9.05 -11.68
CA GLY A 70 17.36 10.41 -12.07
C GLY A 70 18.49 11.04 -11.24
N GLY A 71 19.20 10.27 -10.40
CA GLY A 71 20.26 10.76 -9.51
C GLY A 71 19.77 11.32 -8.17
N THR A 72 20.63 12.07 -7.46
CA THR A 72 20.31 12.62 -6.13
C THR A 72 19.08 13.52 -6.17
N GLY A 73 18.15 13.29 -5.25
CA GLY A 73 16.96 14.13 -5.11
C GLY A 73 15.71 13.56 -5.78
N VAL A 74 15.87 12.57 -6.65
CA VAL A 74 14.79 12.00 -7.44
C VAL A 74 14.12 10.86 -6.68
N TRP A 75 12.79 10.81 -6.76
CA TRP A 75 11.97 9.73 -6.22
C TRP A 75 11.49 8.85 -7.38
N ASP A 76 11.82 7.57 -7.31
CA ASP A 76 11.33 6.55 -8.24
C ASP A 76 10.07 5.90 -7.69
N GLY A 77 9.20 5.45 -8.58
CA GLY A 77 8.00 4.68 -8.26
C GLY A 77 7.34 4.21 -9.56
N LEU A 78 6.52 3.17 -9.48
CA LEU A 78 5.90 2.51 -10.65
C LEU A 78 5.12 3.47 -11.58
N TYR A 79 4.55 4.55 -11.03
CA TYR A 79 3.79 5.58 -11.75
C TYR A 79 4.28 6.99 -11.46
N SER A 80 5.58 7.20 -11.20
CA SER A 80 6.12 8.52 -10.86
C SER A 80 6.09 9.50 -12.05
N ASN A 81 5.88 10.81 -11.81
CA ASN A 81 5.97 11.86 -12.83
C ASN A 81 7.42 12.13 -13.31
N TRP A 82 8.44 11.56 -12.65
CA TRP A 82 9.85 11.88 -12.86
C TRP A 82 10.75 10.63 -13.04
N GLY A 83 10.19 9.52 -13.52
CA GLY A 83 10.86 8.25 -13.87
C GLY A 83 10.54 7.12 -12.89
N ASP A 84 10.15 5.91 -13.28
CA ASP A 84 10.01 5.25 -14.57
C ASP A 84 8.63 4.55 -14.56
N SER A 85 7.83 4.62 -15.63
CA SER A 85 6.54 3.89 -15.70
C SER A 85 6.78 2.40 -16.01
N THR A 86 7.73 1.80 -15.32
CA THR A 86 8.19 0.44 -15.57
C THR A 86 8.03 -0.41 -14.32
N PRO A 87 7.79 -1.73 -14.48
CA PRO A 87 7.71 -2.65 -13.34
C PRO A 87 9.01 -2.69 -12.51
N VAL A 88 10.12 -2.14 -13.02
CA VAL A 88 11.43 -2.10 -12.38
C VAL A 88 11.78 -0.67 -11.97
N TRP A 89 11.08 -0.16 -10.96
CA TRP A 89 11.29 1.20 -10.42
C TRP A 89 12.45 1.31 -9.41
N ILE A 90 13.08 0.20 -9.04
CA ILE A 90 14.35 0.19 -8.28
C ILE A 90 15.37 -0.64 -9.10
N PRO A 91 16.41 -0.02 -9.66
CA PRO A 91 17.34 -0.72 -10.53
C PRO A 91 18.15 -1.78 -9.77
N GLY A 92 18.44 -2.91 -10.43
CA GLY A 92 19.31 -3.96 -9.89
C GLY A 92 18.72 -4.84 -8.78
N LEU A 93 17.50 -4.59 -8.30
CA LEU A 93 16.84 -5.50 -7.36
C LEU A 93 16.20 -6.72 -8.04
N VAL A 94 15.79 -6.59 -9.30
CA VAL A 94 15.16 -7.66 -10.08
C VAL A 94 16.11 -8.07 -11.22
N PRO A 95 16.31 -9.37 -11.48
CA PRO A 95 15.69 -10.53 -10.82
C PRO A 95 16.46 -11.06 -9.58
N ASP A 96 17.63 -10.51 -9.29
CA ASP A 96 18.60 -11.17 -8.41
C ASP A 96 18.22 -11.14 -6.92
N TYR A 97 17.46 -10.14 -6.49
CA TYR A 97 17.04 -9.99 -5.08
C TYR A 97 15.54 -10.15 -4.89
N LEU A 98 14.75 -9.96 -5.94
CA LEU A 98 13.29 -10.10 -5.99
C LEU A 98 12.87 -10.61 -7.36
N GLU A 99 11.84 -11.45 -7.42
CA GLU A 99 11.26 -11.91 -8.70
C GLU A 99 10.59 -10.76 -9.47
N LEU A 100 9.91 -9.88 -8.73
CA LEU A 100 9.28 -8.67 -9.24
C LEU A 100 9.19 -7.63 -8.11
N LEU A 101 9.17 -6.35 -8.46
CA LEU A 101 8.92 -5.31 -7.45
C LEU A 101 7.42 -5.23 -7.14
N PRO A 102 7.03 -5.27 -5.85
CA PRO A 102 5.64 -5.08 -5.45
C PRO A 102 5.07 -3.74 -5.90
N ARG A 103 3.76 -3.73 -6.15
CA ARG A 103 2.95 -2.53 -6.43
C ARG A 103 2.05 -2.21 -5.23
N ASP A 104 1.83 -0.93 -4.95
CA ASP A 104 0.86 -0.52 -3.93
C ASP A 104 -0.53 -1.14 -4.21
N PRO A 105 -1.16 -1.81 -3.23
CA PRO A 105 -2.44 -2.48 -3.38
C PRO A 105 -3.62 -1.58 -3.79
N ARG A 106 -3.49 -0.24 -3.74
CA ARG A 106 -4.48 0.68 -4.30
C ARG A 106 -4.57 0.61 -5.82
N ASN A 107 -3.52 0.12 -6.47
CA ASN A 107 -3.47 0.01 -7.93
C ASN A 107 -3.76 1.35 -8.65
N HIS A 108 -3.39 2.47 -8.02
CA HIS A 108 -3.61 3.81 -8.55
C HIS A 108 -2.56 4.14 -9.62
N THR A 109 -2.87 5.09 -10.52
CA THR A 109 -1.94 5.59 -11.56
C THR A 109 -1.34 6.96 -11.19
N ASP A 110 -1.70 7.50 -10.03
CA ASP A 110 -1.13 8.74 -9.51
C ASP A 110 0.22 8.44 -8.84
N ALA A 111 1.24 9.15 -9.32
CA ALA A 111 2.60 9.16 -8.80
C ALA A 111 2.70 9.34 -7.29
N SER A 112 1.74 10.05 -6.69
CA SER A 112 1.72 10.38 -5.27
C SER A 112 1.06 9.30 -4.39
N GLN A 113 0.42 8.28 -4.96
CA GLN A 113 -0.32 7.26 -4.19
C GLN A 113 0.23 5.86 -4.39
N GLN A 114 1.52 5.70 -4.15
CA GLN A 114 2.24 4.45 -4.41
C GLN A 114 3.46 4.28 -3.49
N TYR A 115 4.19 3.18 -3.69
CA TYR A 115 5.53 3.05 -3.15
C TYR A 115 6.49 3.99 -3.88
N ILE A 116 7.33 4.66 -3.12
CA ILE A 116 8.38 5.53 -3.63
C ILE A 116 9.71 5.14 -3.02
N TYR A 117 10.76 5.20 -3.83
CA TYR A 117 12.13 4.94 -3.46
C TYR A 117 12.98 6.13 -3.84
N ARG A 118 13.95 6.46 -2.99
CA ARG A 118 14.96 7.45 -3.30
C ARG A 118 16.26 7.02 -2.68
N SER A 119 17.35 7.14 -3.42
CA SER A 119 18.69 7.00 -2.88
C SER A 119 19.49 8.29 -3.04
N ASP A 120 20.38 8.58 -2.09
CA ASP A 120 21.39 9.61 -2.26
C ASP A 120 22.71 8.98 -2.71
N ASN A 121 22.90 8.88 -4.03
CA ASN A 121 24.09 8.30 -4.67
C ASN A 121 24.51 6.93 -4.09
N GLY A 122 23.55 6.09 -3.69
CA GLY A 122 23.80 4.78 -3.13
C GLY A 122 24.31 4.75 -1.69
N LYS A 123 24.47 5.91 -1.02
CA LYS A 123 24.93 5.96 0.38
C LYS A 123 23.80 5.68 1.36
N SER A 124 22.64 6.24 1.07
CA SER A 124 21.45 6.19 1.91
C SER A 124 20.21 6.03 1.05
N TYR A 125 19.10 5.64 1.66
CA TYR A 125 17.84 5.53 0.94
C TYR A 125 16.63 5.84 1.83
N LYS A 126 15.53 6.23 1.18
CA LYS A 126 14.17 6.23 1.73
C LYS A 126 13.28 5.36 0.84
N LEU A 127 12.51 4.48 1.46
CA LEU A 127 11.50 3.63 0.84
C LEU A 127 10.19 3.84 1.59
N LEU A 128 9.18 4.36 0.93
CA LEU A 128 7.96 4.82 1.59
C LEU A 128 6.70 4.35 0.85
N SER A 129 5.64 4.07 1.60
CA SER A 129 4.27 4.11 1.09
C SER A 129 3.75 5.55 1.21
N HIS A 130 3.51 6.22 0.08
CA HIS A 130 3.09 7.61 0.05
C HIS A 130 1.55 7.77 0.06
N VAL A 131 1.06 8.71 0.88
CA VAL A 131 -0.35 9.07 1.13
C VAL A 131 -1.26 7.85 1.35
N PRO A 132 -0.93 6.90 2.25
CA PRO A 132 -1.79 5.73 2.48
C PRO A 132 -3.08 6.10 3.23
N GLU A 133 -4.16 5.35 3.03
CA GLU A 133 -5.50 5.68 3.55
C GLU A 133 -5.56 5.77 5.09
N ASN A 134 -4.67 5.07 5.78
CA ASN A 134 -4.67 4.93 7.24
C ASN A 134 -3.31 5.21 7.89
N CYS A 135 -2.55 6.16 7.34
CA CYS A 135 -1.20 6.49 7.83
C CYS A 135 -1.13 6.67 9.35
N SER A 136 -2.04 7.45 9.94
CA SER A 136 -2.06 7.71 11.39
C SER A 136 -2.23 6.44 12.22
N GLN A 137 -3.07 5.51 11.77
CA GLN A 137 -3.29 4.24 12.47
C GLN A 137 -2.05 3.34 12.36
N VAL A 138 -1.39 3.33 11.20
CA VAL A 138 -0.15 2.57 10.99
C VAL A 138 0.97 3.12 11.86
N VAL A 139 1.18 4.44 11.87
CA VAL A 139 2.24 5.08 12.66
C VAL A 139 2.03 4.89 14.17
N LEU A 140 0.78 4.85 14.63
CA LEU A 140 0.46 4.50 16.02
C LEU A 140 0.80 3.04 16.36
N ALA A 141 0.53 2.10 15.45
CA ALA A 141 0.80 0.68 15.64
C ALA A 141 2.26 0.29 15.39
N HIS A 142 2.95 1.02 14.51
CA HIS A 142 4.30 0.81 14.03
C HIS A 142 5.10 2.13 14.03
N PRO A 143 5.45 2.67 15.22
CA PRO A 143 6.19 3.92 15.31
C PRO A 143 7.55 3.88 14.59
N GLU A 144 8.14 2.69 14.42
CA GLU A 144 9.40 2.47 13.71
C GLU A 144 9.32 2.75 12.21
N LEU A 145 8.12 2.72 11.62
CA LEU A 145 7.90 3.01 10.20
C LEU A 145 7.59 4.50 9.95
N ALA A 146 7.42 5.29 11.01
CA ALA A 146 7.03 6.68 10.87
C ALA A 146 8.12 7.50 10.16
N ASP A 147 7.75 8.23 9.10
CA ASP A 147 8.61 9.28 8.56
C ASP A 147 8.37 10.56 9.39
N PRO A 148 9.38 11.05 10.16
CA PRO A 148 9.21 12.21 11.03
C PRO A 148 9.08 13.53 10.25
N VAL A 149 9.50 13.57 8.99
CA VAL A 149 9.34 14.74 8.11
C VAL A 149 7.92 14.76 7.52
N ARG A 150 7.37 13.59 7.18
CA ARG A 150 6.04 13.42 6.57
C ARG A 150 5.03 12.88 7.57
N VAL A 151 4.75 13.66 8.62
CA VAL A 151 3.80 13.27 9.67
C VAL A 151 2.45 12.93 9.05
N CYS A 152 2.14 11.63 9.03
CA CYS A 152 0.92 11.06 8.47
C CYS A 152 0.71 11.20 6.94
N TRP A 153 1.76 11.52 6.17
CA TRP A 153 1.72 11.48 4.69
C TRP A 153 2.54 10.32 4.11
N ALA A 154 3.40 9.69 4.89
CA ALA A 154 4.13 8.50 4.47
C ALA A 154 4.59 7.66 5.67
N TYR A 155 4.81 6.38 5.43
CA TYR A 155 5.54 5.49 6.35
C TYR A 155 6.39 4.51 5.54
N GLY A 156 7.45 3.98 6.14
CA GLY A 156 8.29 2.95 5.51
C GLY A 156 9.66 2.81 6.16
N TYR A 157 10.66 2.50 5.36
CA TYR A 157 12.03 2.24 5.79
C TYR A 157 12.98 3.28 5.23
N ALA A 158 13.99 3.64 6.01
CA ALA A 158 15.05 4.54 5.58
C ALA A 158 16.34 4.21 6.33
N THR A 159 17.49 4.62 5.78
CA THR A 159 18.73 4.56 6.55
C THR A 159 18.73 5.65 7.64
N PRO A 160 19.32 5.40 8.83
CA PRO A 160 19.19 6.30 9.99
C PRO A 160 19.62 7.75 9.73
N ASP A 161 20.60 7.95 8.85
CA ASP A 161 21.17 9.24 8.48
C ASP A 161 20.24 10.12 7.64
N VAL A 162 19.23 9.54 6.97
CA VAL A 162 18.29 10.29 6.11
C VAL A 162 16.87 10.37 6.65
N ILE A 163 16.56 9.69 7.76
CA ILE A 163 15.21 9.67 8.35
C ILE A 163 14.64 11.10 8.48
N ALA A 164 15.44 12.08 8.92
CA ALA A 164 15.02 13.44 9.21
C ALA A 164 15.27 14.48 8.09
N THR A 165 15.81 14.09 6.94
CA THR A 165 16.53 15.02 6.05
C THR A 165 15.78 15.37 4.75
N TYR A 166 14.73 14.61 4.40
CA TYR A 166 13.99 14.76 3.15
C TYR A 166 12.49 14.57 3.30
#